data_AF-A0A9E5Z8X7-F1
#
_entry.id   AF-A0A9E5Z8X7-F1
#
_cell.length_a   1.000
_cell.length_b   1.000
_cell.length_c   1.000
_cell.angle_alpha   90.00
_cell.angle_beta   90.00
_cell.angle_gamma   90.00
#
_symmetry.space_group_name_H-M   'P 1'
#
loop_
_entity.id
_entity.type
_entity.pdbx_description
1 polymer ?
#
loop_
_entity_poly.entity_id
_entity_poly.type
_entity_poly.pdbx_seq_one_letter_code
_entity_poly.pdbx_strand_id
1 'polypeptide(L)'
;MEQSIDILMQKLERIENLIEEQSILKKDVLNFSETCKYLGLSKSHLYKLTSSKSIPHFCPQGKRLYFKRTDMDDWLLRNRQDTQDEIEQQAANYIIKKGRVKF
;
A
#
# COMPACT_ATOMS: atom_id res chain seq x y z
N MET A 1 -20.23 29.21 27.85
CA MET A 1 -18.75 29.17 28.05
C MET A 1 -18.26 27.73 28.05
N GLU A 2 -18.81 26.87 28.92
CA GLU A 2 -18.51 25.42 28.98
C GLU A 2 -18.71 24.70 27.63
N GLN A 3 -19.87 24.88 26.99
CA GLN A 3 -20.16 24.25 25.70
C GLN A 3 -19.16 24.63 24.58
N SER A 4 -18.60 25.84 24.64
CA SER A 4 -17.59 26.29 23.67
C SER A 4 -16.22 25.67 23.94
N ILE A 5 -15.90 25.43 25.21
CA ILE A 5 -14.68 24.72 25.63
C ILE A 5 -14.76 23.26 25.21
N ASP A 6 -15.88 22.58 25.40
CA ASP A 6 -16.07 21.18 24.98
C ASP A 6 -15.91 21.01 23.45
N ILE A 7 -16.49 21.93 22.67
CA ILE A 7 -16.34 21.92 21.20
C ILE A 7 -14.87 22.12 20.80
N LEU A 8 -14.14 22.99 21.51
CA LEU A 8 -12.71 23.20 21.29
C LEU A 8 -11.89 21.95 21.61
N MET A 9 -12.18 21.28 22.74
CA MET A 9 -11.50 20.04 23.12
C MET A 9 -11.75 18.92 22.10
N GLN A 10 -12.99 18.72 21.65
CA GLN A 10 -13.29 17.75 20.58
C GLN A 10 -12.54 18.07 19.28
N LYS A 11 -12.41 19.35 18.92
CA LYS A 11 -11.66 19.77 17.73
C LYS A 11 -10.16 19.51 17.89
N LEU A 12 -9.60 19.75 19.07
CA LEU A 12 -8.19 19.47 19.37
C LEU A 12 -7.89 17.98 19.30
N GLU A 13 -8.70 17.13 19.92
CA GLU A 13 -8.56 15.68 19.87
C GLU A 13 -8.65 15.15 18.42
N ARG A 14 -9.57 15.72 17.62
CA ARG A 14 -9.66 15.38 16.20
C ARG A 14 -8.40 15.77 15.42
N ILE A 15 -7.82 16.94 15.69
CA ILE A 15 -6.59 17.38 15.02
C ILE A 15 -5.41 16.50 15.42
N GLU A 16 -5.29 16.15 16.70
CA GLU A 16 -4.25 15.25 17.20
C GLU A 16 -4.31 13.89 16.50
N ASN A 17 -5.49 13.29 16.42
CA ASN A 17 -5.70 12.02 15.70
C ASN A 17 -5.30 12.12 14.22
N LEU A 18 -5.66 13.21 13.53
CA LEU A 18 -5.28 13.41 12.12
C LEU A 18 -3.76 13.57 11.94
N ILE A 19 -3.08 14.21 12.89
CA ILE A 19 -1.61 14.36 12.87
C ILE A 19 -0.94 13.00 13.07
N GLU A 20 -1.42 12.17 14.01
CA GLU A 20 -0.90 10.83 14.22
C GLU A 20 -1.07 9.94 12.97
N GLU A 21 -2.22 10.02 12.30
CA GLU A 21 -2.47 9.31 11.04
C GLU A 21 -1.52 9.76 9.93
N GLN A 22 -1.26 11.07 9.81
CA GLN A 22 -0.29 11.60 8.84
C GLN A 22 1.16 11.22 9.16
N SER A 23 1.49 10.97 10.43
CA SER A 23 2.84 10.52 10.82
C SER A 23 3.20 9.20 10.14
N ILE A 24 2.21 8.31 9.95
CA ILE A 24 2.40 7.07 9.18
C ILE A 24 2.92 7.44 7.80
N LEU A 25 2.26 8.35 7.08
CA LEU A 25 2.58 8.80 5.71
C LEU A 25 3.98 9.41 5.53
N LYS A 26 4.74 9.68 6.60
CA LYS A 26 6.12 10.21 6.52
C LYS A 26 7.20 9.18 6.87
N LYS A 27 6.82 8.01 7.40
CA LYS A 27 7.76 6.97 7.80
C LYS A 27 8.20 6.12 6.61
N ASP A 28 9.51 5.92 6.49
CA ASP A 28 10.10 4.98 5.53
C ASP A 28 9.93 3.52 5.94
N VAL A 29 9.85 3.26 7.24
CA VAL A 29 9.69 1.93 7.83
C VAL A 29 8.43 1.90 8.68
N LEU A 30 7.56 0.95 8.36
CA LEU A 30 6.29 0.70 9.03
C LEU A 30 6.41 -0.53 9.92
N ASN A 31 5.78 -0.48 11.09
CA ASN A 31 5.54 -1.66 11.90
C ASN A 31 4.29 -2.43 11.41
N PHE A 32 4.03 -3.60 11.99
CA PHE A 32 2.90 -4.45 11.60
C PHE A 32 1.52 -3.73 11.65
N SER A 33 1.25 -2.95 12.70
CA SER A 33 -0.03 -2.25 12.86
C SER A 33 -0.18 -1.12 11.84
N GLU A 34 0.89 -0.35 11.63
CA GLU A 34 0.95 0.70 10.62
C GLU A 34 0.78 0.13 9.21
N THR A 35 1.39 -1.02 8.92
CA THR A 35 1.26 -1.71 7.64
C THR A 35 -0.17 -2.21 7.40
N CYS A 36 -0.84 -2.73 8.43
CA CYS A 36 -2.26 -3.09 8.34
C CYS A 36 -3.12 -1.87 7.94
N LYS A 37 -2.89 -0.72 8.59
CA LYS A 37 -3.60 0.53 8.26
C LYS A 37 -3.26 1.01 6.85
N TYR A 38 -1.98 1.00 6.49
CA TYR A 38 -1.49 1.47 5.20
C TYR A 38 -2.02 0.64 4.02
N LEU A 39 -2.04 -0.69 4.15
CA LEU A 39 -2.55 -1.60 3.11
C LEU A 39 -4.07 -1.81 3.19
N GLY A 40 -4.74 -1.31 4.23
CA GLY A 40 -6.16 -1.57 4.48
C GLY A 40 -6.48 -3.03 4.78
N LEU A 41 -5.54 -3.79 5.36
CA LEU A 41 -5.67 -5.22 5.63
C LEU A 41 -5.97 -5.51 7.10
N SER A 42 -6.72 -6.58 7.36
CA SER A 42 -6.87 -7.09 8.72
C SER A 42 -5.55 -7.71 9.22
N LYS A 43 -5.33 -7.68 10.54
CA LYS A 43 -4.15 -8.28 11.16
C LYS A 43 -3.98 -9.75 10.79
N SER A 44 -5.07 -10.53 10.78
CA SER A 44 -5.04 -11.95 10.39
C SER A 44 -4.57 -12.13 8.95
N HIS A 45 -5.05 -11.28 8.03
CA HIS A 45 -4.66 -11.34 6.64
C HIS A 45 -3.18 -10.99 6.46
N LEU A 46 -2.69 -9.92 7.10
CA LEU A 46 -1.28 -9.57 7.03
C LEU A 46 -0.39 -10.68 7.62
N TYR A 47 -0.78 -11.28 8.74
CA TYR A 47 -0.07 -12.44 9.29
C TYR A 47 0.01 -13.59 8.29
N LYS A 48 -1.11 -13.93 7.63
CA LYS A 48 -1.14 -14.98 6.60
C LYS A 48 -0.16 -14.68 5.46
N LEU A 49 -0.13 -13.44 4.97
CA LEU A 49 0.79 -13.02 3.92
C LEU A 49 2.26 -13.11 4.35
N THR A 50 2.57 -12.73 5.59
CA THR A 50 3.94 -12.83 6.11
C THR A 50 4.38 -14.26 6.34
N SER A 51 3.51 -15.12 6.89
CA SER A 51 3.84 -16.53 7.14
C SER A 51 3.98 -17.33 5.84
N SER A 52 3.20 -17.00 4.82
CA SER A 52 3.35 -17.57 3.46
C SER A 52 4.46 -16.92 2.64
N LYS A 53 5.22 -15.96 3.20
CA LYS A 53 6.27 -15.18 2.52
C LYS A 53 5.78 -14.52 1.22
N SER A 54 4.50 -14.16 1.15
CA SER A 54 3.88 -13.57 -0.03
C SER A 54 3.98 -12.03 -0.06
N ILE A 55 4.38 -11.42 1.06
CA ILE A 55 4.65 -9.98 1.19
C ILE A 55 6.09 -9.74 1.69
N PRO A 56 6.83 -8.77 1.11
CA PRO A 56 8.16 -8.39 1.59
C PRO A 56 8.10 -7.92 3.05
N HIS A 57 8.98 -8.42 3.90
CA HIS A 57 9.05 -8.02 5.31
C HIS A 57 10.42 -8.29 5.91
N PHE A 58 10.73 -7.60 7.00
CA PHE A 58 11.96 -7.71 7.77
C PHE A 58 11.64 -8.19 9.19
N CYS A 59 12.44 -9.12 9.72
CA CYS A 59 12.27 -9.67 11.07
C CYS A 59 13.63 -9.82 11.79
N PRO A 60 14.31 -8.72 12.13
CA PRO A 60 15.71 -8.74 12.60
C PRO A 60 15.92 -9.50 13.93
N GLN A 61 14.89 -9.57 14.77
CA GLN A 61 14.93 -10.24 16.08
C GLN A 61 13.94 -11.41 16.18
N GLY A 62 13.36 -11.87 15.06
CA GLY A 62 12.40 -12.99 15.04
C GLY A 62 11.01 -12.70 15.64
N LYS A 63 10.84 -11.63 16.43
CA LYS A 63 9.58 -11.32 17.14
C LYS A 63 8.74 -10.22 16.50
N ARG A 64 9.37 -9.23 15.85
CA ARG A 64 8.70 -8.04 15.30
C ARG A 64 8.90 -7.97 13.80
N LEU A 65 7.81 -7.68 13.10
CA LEU A 65 7.76 -7.48 11.66
C LEU A 65 7.85 -6.00 11.33
N TYR A 66 8.73 -5.67 10.40
CA TYR A 66 8.90 -4.35 9.83
C TYR A 66 8.79 -4.41 8.31
N PHE A 67 8.34 -3.31 7.73
CA PHE A 67 8.05 -3.20 6.31
C PHE A 67 8.61 -1.88 5.80
N LYS A 68 9.39 -1.93 4.72
CA LYS A 68 9.82 -0.70 4.05
C LYS A 68 8.67 -0.21 3.18
N ARG A 69 8.34 1.08 3.26
CA ARG A 69 7.22 1.64 2.49
C ARG A 69 7.35 1.37 1.00
N THR A 70 8.53 1.64 0.43
CA THR A 70 8.76 1.47 -1.01
C THR A 70 8.45 0.05 -1.47
N ASP A 71 8.78 -0.94 -0.65
CA ASP A 71 8.51 -2.35 -0.96
C ASP A 71 7.00 -2.65 -0.91
N MET A 72 6.25 -1.92 -0.07
CA MET A 72 4.78 -2.02 -0.02
C MET A 72 4.13 -1.37 -1.23
N ASP A 73 4.62 -0.20 -1.65
CA ASP A 73 4.20 0.47 -2.89
C ASP A 73 4.43 -0.45 -4.10
N ASP A 74 5.64 -0.98 -4.24
CA ASP A 74 6.01 -1.89 -5.33
C ASP A 74 5.16 -3.16 -5.28
N TRP A 75 4.92 -3.71 -4.09
CA TRP A 75 4.11 -4.91 -3.93
C TRP A 75 2.63 -4.68 -4.30
N LEU A 76 2.07 -3.50 -4.00
CA LEU A 76 0.72 -3.12 -4.43
C LEU A 76 0.62 -3.00 -5.95
N LEU A 77 1.68 -2.50 -6.60
CA LEU A 77 1.71 -2.21 -8.04
C LEU A 77 2.20 -3.39 -8.90
N ARG A 78 2.70 -4.47 -8.28
CA ARG A 78 3.38 -5.58 -8.98
C ARG A 78 2.59 -6.28 -10.08
N ASN A 79 1.26 -6.33 -9.95
CA ASN A 79 0.37 -7.06 -10.86
C ASN A 79 -0.54 -6.11 -11.62
N ARG A 80 0.05 -5.11 -12.29
CA ARG A 80 -0.68 -4.21 -13.18
C ARG A 80 -1.54 -5.02 -14.15
N GLN A 81 -2.83 -4.66 -14.23
CA GLN A 81 -3.74 -5.19 -15.24
C GLN A 81 -3.79 -4.19 -16.39
N ASP A 82 -3.48 -4.67 -17.60
CA ASP A 82 -3.59 -3.85 -18.80
C ASP A 82 -5.06 -3.55 -19.09
N THR A 83 -5.31 -2.35 -19.59
CA THR A 83 -6.65 -1.95 -20.05
C THR A 83 -6.98 -2.65 -21.36
N GLN A 84 -8.29 -2.72 -21.68
CA GLN A 84 -8.75 -3.31 -22.94
C GLN A 84 -8.11 -2.62 -24.15
N ASP A 85 -8.01 -1.28 -24.12
CA ASP A 85 -7.36 -0.50 -25.17
C ASP A 85 -5.86 -0.85 -25.33
N GLU A 86 -5.14 -1.04 -24.21
CA GLU A 86 -3.74 -1.46 -24.24
C GLU A 86 -3.58 -2.86 -24.82
N ILE A 87 -4.47 -3.78 -24.48
CA ILE A 87 -4.49 -5.14 -25.02
C ILE A 87 -4.77 -5.10 -26.54
N GLU A 88 -5.73 -4.30 -26.99
CA GLU A 88 -6.07 -4.13 -28.41
C GLU A 88 -4.91 -3.51 -29.20
N GLN A 89 -4.26 -2.49 -28.64
CA GLN A 89 -3.06 -1.88 -29.22
C GLN A 89 -1.90 -2.88 -29.31
N GLN A 90 -1.67 -3.69 -28.27
CA GLN A 90 -0.65 -4.75 -28.30
C GLN A 90 -0.96 -5.78 -29.39
N ALA A 91 -2.21 -6.20 -29.55
CA ALA A 91 -2.64 -7.11 -30.61
C ALA A 91 -2.44 -6.51 -32.01
N ALA A 92 -2.85 -5.26 -32.23
CA ALA A 92 -2.63 -4.55 -33.48
C ALA A 92 -1.12 -4.42 -33.82
N ASN A 93 -0.31 -4.03 -32.84
CA ASN A 93 1.14 -3.93 -32.98
C ASN A 93 1.79 -5.27 -33.33
N TYR A 94 1.33 -6.37 -32.73
CA TYR A 94 1.81 -7.71 -33.03
C TYR A 94 1.52 -8.12 -34.49
N ILE A 95 0.30 -7.85 -34.99
CA ILE A 95 -0.08 -8.14 -36.38
C ILE A 95 0.80 -7.35 -37.36
N ILE A 96 0.97 -6.04 -37.12
CA ILE A 96 1.82 -5.17 -37.97
C ILE A 96 3.27 -5.66 -38.01
N LYS A 97 3.82 -6.07 -36.86
CA LYS A 97 5.20 -6.58 -36.76
C LYS A 97 5.37 -7.90 -37.51
N LYS A 98 4.40 -8.81 -37.42
CA LYS A 98 4.43 -10.11 -38.11
C LYS A 98 4.25 -9.97 -39.63
N GLY A 99 3.43 -9.03 -40.09
CA GLY A 99 3.23 -8.74 -41.53
C GLY A 99 4.42 -8.06 -42.22
N ARG A 100 5.40 -7.54 -41.46
CA ARG A 100 6.65 -6.96 -41.98
C ARG A 100 7.74 -7.99 -42.31
N VAL A 101 7.58 -9.25 -41.91
CA VAL A 101 8.48 -10.33 -42.31
C VAL A 101 8.06 -10.81 -43.71
N LYS A 102 8.56 -10.13 -44.74
CA LYS A 102 8.51 -10.63 -46.12
C LYS A 102 9.68 -11.60 -46.33
N PHE A 103 9.38 -12.77 -46.90
CA PHE A 103 10.36 -13.65 -47.54
C PHE A 103 11.00 -12.95 -48.74
#